data_AF-A0A840P4A9-F1
#
_entry.id   AF-A0A840P4A9-F1
#
_cell.length_a   1.000
_cell.length_b   1.000
_cell.length_c   1.000
_cell.angle_alpha   90.00
_cell.angle_beta   90.00
_cell.angle_gamma   90.00
#
_symmetry.space_group_name_H-M   'P 1'
#
loop_
_entity.id
_entity.type
_entity.pdbx_description
1 polymer ?
#
loop_
_entity_poly.entity_id
_entity_poly.type
_entity_poly.pdbx_seq_one_letter_code
_entity_poly.pdbx_strand_id
1 'polypeptide(L)'
;MVSTTSTRHAPAEANPGPLRPPWSARAFIAAGLLGAAVAVTWLTFWWIGLSPASLAAGLGDTARLLARMWPPDLPGAGDVARMIAETLLIAVAGTGLAVLASVPLAFTAARTHRGPRWLRSAARVVVVLTRAVPTLAFAILFVRIFGLGPLAGALAVAVHSVGMIAKMLADAVEEADPVPAEAARACGAREAQVAVSTVLPRVFPALTAIVLYRLDINLRTSAVLGVVGAGGIGVALQTALGSLNYHRAAGIICVIVVLVLLLELLSVAIRRRTRAGRSAGDTTGTAALPAGRAPHDVGWDRGRALRVGGAVATGVVFLVSLWSLNPDPGRLSGAWTNLSAVLTGMWPPAFSGELLMAVLESLLMALGAAAAGAACGLVLALLTAVNTTPWRPLSAVVRVLLVVVRGIPDLVYALLFVAALGLGPFAGFLALWISCTALAAKFFADSLEQLDPLPHEALTAAGARRWQAFAAGIWPQFVPSFTGNGLFVADLAMRESVVLGIAGAGGVGYLMQESIATLRYDTTAAIVIAIAVVVYAIETLARIARRHLL
;
A
#
# COMPACT_ATOMS: atom_id res chain seq x y z
N MET A 1 -21.19 65.26 -44.05
CA MET A 1 -20.16 66.08 -43.34
C MET A 1 -20.55 66.04 -41.87
N VAL A 2 -19.83 65.49 -40.89
CA VAL A 2 -18.42 65.14 -40.71
C VAL A 2 -18.35 63.89 -39.81
N SER A 3 -17.33 63.06 -40.06
CA SER A 3 -16.90 61.87 -39.32
C SER A 3 -16.68 62.13 -37.82
N THR A 4 -17.24 61.29 -36.94
CA THR A 4 -16.74 61.11 -35.56
C THR A 4 -16.11 59.73 -35.40
N THR A 5 -14.80 59.79 -35.17
CA THR A 5 -13.86 58.69 -35.04
C THR A 5 -14.11 57.91 -33.75
N SER A 6 -14.30 56.61 -33.87
CA SER A 6 -14.28 55.66 -32.74
C SER A 6 -12.88 55.61 -32.12
N THR A 7 -12.71 56.17 -30.93
CA THR A 7 -11.54 55.93 -30.09
C THR A 7 -11.74 54.61 -29.34
N ARG A 8 -11.10 53.55 -29.86
CA ARG A 8 -10.95 52.28 -29.14
C ARG A 8 -10.26 52.57 -27.81
N HIS A 9 -10.92 52.27 -26.70
CA HIS A 9 -10.27 52.20 -25.40
C HIS A 9 -9.18 51.13 -25.46
N ALA A 10 -7.93 51.54 -25.28
CA ALA A 10 -6.85 50.61 -24.97
C ALA A 10 -7.18 49.91 -23.63
N PRO A 11 -6.97 48.59 -23.49
CA PRO A 11 -7.12 47.94 -22.20
C PRO A 11 -6.10 48.56 -21.24
N ALA A 12 -6.58 49.05 -20.10
CA ALA A 12 -5.76 49.62 -19.04
C ALA A 12 -4.63 48.66 -18.68
N GLU A 13 -3.38 49.15 -18.71
CA GLU A 13 -2.23 48.44 -18.17
C GLU A 13 -2.54 48.02 -16.73
N ALA A 14 -2.64 46.72 -16.50
CA ALA A 14 -2.82 46.14 -15.19
C ALA A 14 -1.57 46.42 -14.37
N ASN A 15 -1.60 47.51 -13.60
CA ASN A 15 -0.58 47.86 -12.63
C ASN A 15 -0.42 46.68 -11.63
N PRO A 16 0.69 45.92 -11.64
CA PRO A 16 0.88 44.86 -10.67
C PRO A 16 1.09 45.54 -9.33
N GLY A 17 0.06 45.49 -8.47
CA GLY A 17 0.14 46.02 -7.12
C GLY A 17 1.40 45.52 -6.38
N PRO A 18 1.83 46.21 -5.32
CA PRO A 18 3.07 45.91 -4.63
C PRO A 18 3.15 44.43 -4.26
N LEU A 19 4.20 43.76 -4.73
CA LEU A 19 4.51 42.34 -4.47
C LEU A 19 4.57 42.12 -2.95
N ARG A 20 3.46 41.70 -2.35
CA ARG A 20 3.42 41.30 -0.94
C ARG A 20 4.29 40.04 -0.76
N PRO A 21 5.06 39.92 0.34
CA PRO A 21 5.87 38.73 0.58
C PRO A 21 4.98 37.47 0.57
N PRO A 22 5.43 36.34 -0.03
CA PRO A 22 4.57 35.23 -0.46
C PRO A 22 4.19 34.27 0.66
N TRP A 23 4.02 34.77 1.89
CA TRP A 23 3.73 33.93 3.04
C TRP A 23 2.22 33.76 3.15
N SER A 24 1.65 33.10 2.15
CA SER A 24 0.29 32.57 2.21
C SER A 24 0.19 31.58 3.38
N ALA A 25 -0.99 31.43 3.98
CA ALA A 25 -1.22 30.42 5.03
C ALA A 25 -0.73 29.01 4.62
N ARG A 26 -0.76 28.70 3.32
CA ARG A 26 -0.23 27.46 2.75
C ARG A 26 1.29 27.35 2.87
N ALA A 27 2.03 28.42 2.61
CA ALA A 27 3.49 28.45 2.78
C ALA A 27 3.90 28.26 4.25
N PHE A 28 3.14 28.84 5.18
CA PHE A 28 3.36 28.65 6.62
C PHE A 28 3.12 27.20 7.07
N ILE A 29 2.01 26.58 6.63
CA ILE A 29 1.72 25.17 6.93
C ILE A 29 2.78 24.26 6.32
N ALA A 30 3.19 24.50 5.07
CA ALA A 30 4.23 23.71 4.41
C ALA A 30 5.59 23.82 5.12
N ALA A 31 5.98 25.04 5.54
CA ALA A 31 7.18 25.26 6.33
C ALA A 31 7.10 24.59 7.71
N GLY A 32 5.93 24.63 8.35
CA GLY A 32 5.67 23.93 9.62
C GLY A 32 5.79 22.41 9.49
N LEU A 33 5.25 21.82 8.42
CA LEU A 33 5.38 20.39 8.15
C LEU A 33 6.83 19.98 7.86
N LEU A 34 7.57 20.79 7.11
CA LEU A 34 8.99 20.56 6.87
C LEU A 34 9.79 20.64 8.18
N GLY A 35 9.52 21.65 9.01
CA GLY A 35 10.13 21.80 10.34
C GLY A 35 9.83 20.61 11.25
N ALA A 36 8.58 20.14 11.26
CA ALA A 36 8.18 18.95 12.01
C ALA A 36 8.89 17.68 11.50
N ALA A 37 9.00 17.49 10.19
CA ALA A 37 9.71 16.36 9.59
C ALA A 37 11.20 16.36 9.98
N VAL A 38 11.86 17.53 9.94
CA VAL A 38 13.25 17.69 10.38
C VAL A 38 13.40 17.40 11.87
N ALA A 39 12.54 17.98 12.71
CA ALA A 39 12.57 17.79 14.16
C ALA A 39 12.35 16.31 14.55
N VAL A 40 11.38 15.63 13.93
CA VAL A 40 11.12 14.21 14.19
C VAL A 40 12.26 13.34 13.69
N THR A 41 12.85 13.65 12.52
CA THR A 41 14.04 12.93 12.02
C THR A 41 15.19 13.07 13.01
N TRP A 42 15.46 14.28 13.47
CA TRP A 42 16.52 14.55 14.44
C TRP A 42 16.27 13.85 15.78
N LEU A 43 15.05 13.93 16.32
CA LEU A 43 14.64 13.22 17.53
C LEU A 43 14.78 11.71 17.38
N THR A 44 14.40 11.16 16.21
CA THR A 44 14.53 9.73 15.91
C THR A 44 16.00 9.33 15.89
N PHE A 45 16.87 10.11 15.24
CA PHE A 45 18.30 9.82 15.17
C PHE A 45 18.93 9.82 16.56
N TRP A 46 18.55 10.77 17.41
CA TRP A 46 18.98 10.81 18.80
C TRP A 46 18.46 9.60 19.59
N TRP A 47 17.18 9.26 19.45
CA TRP A 47 16.52 8.15 20.15
C TRP A 47 17.13 6.79 19.83
N ILE A 48 17.39 6.52 18.54
CA ILE A 48 17.97 5.24 18.10
C ILE A 48 19.51 5.22 18.18
N GLY A 49 20.14 6.30 18.64
CA GLY A 49 21.59 6.42 18.72
C GLY A 49 22.30 6.45 17.36
N LEU A 50 21.62 6.92 16.29
CA LEU A 50 22.18 7.01 14.95
C LEU A 50 23.30 8.07 14.92
N SER A 51 24.53 7.59 14.91
CA SER A 51 25.75 8.37 14.71
C SER A 51 26.50 7.88 13.46
N PRO A 52 27.35 8.71 12.83
CA PRO A 52 28.20 8.27 11.71
C PRO A 52 29.04 7.02 12.05
N ALA A 53 29.49 6.90 13.30
CA ALA A 53 30.22 5.74 13.79
C ALA A 53 29.34 4.48 13.84
N SER A 54 28.13 4.57 14.41
CA SER A 54 27.17 3.45 14.44
C SER A 54 26.76 3.00 13.03
N LEU A 55 26.61 3.94 12.09
CA LEU A 55 26.29 3.63 10.71
C LEU A 55 27.45 2.91 10.01
N ALA A 56 28.69 3.38 10.21
CA ALA A 56 29.87 2.73 9.66
C ALA A 56 30.07 1.32 10.24
N ALA A 57 29.89 1.15 11.55
CA ALA A 57 29.91 -0.17 12.20
C ALA A 57 28.82 -1.09 11.62
N GLY A 58 27.59 -0.59 11.50
CA GLY A 58 26.47 -1.36 10.96
C GLY A 58 26.65 -1.75 9.49
N LEU A 59 27.27 -0.90 8.67
CA LEU A 59 27.66 -1.26 7.31
C LEU A 59 28.70 -2.40 7.31
N GLY A 60 29.67 -2.37 8.23
CA GLY A 60 30.64 -3.44 8.42
C GLY A 60 29.99 -4.76 8.83
N ASP A 61 29.06 -4.75 9.79
CA ASP A 61 28.31 -5.92 10.23
C ASP A 61 27.42 -6.50 9.12
N THR A 62 26.73 -5.62 8.39
CA THR A 62 25.91 -6.03 7.25
C THR A 62 26.78 -6.67 6.16
N ALA A 63 27.95 -6.10 5.86
CA ALA A 63 28.90 -6.68 4.90
C ALA A 63 29.41 -8.06 5.36
N ARG A 64 29.72 -8.23 6.65
CA ARG A 64 30.09 -9.53 7.23
C ARG A 64 28.97 -10.57 7.10
N LEU A 65 27.72 -10.16 7.34
CA LEU A 65 26.57 -11.05 7.16
C LEU A 65 26.39 -11.44 5.69
N LEU A 66 26.47 -10.49 4.76
CA LEU A 66 26.39 -10.76 3.33
C LEU A 66 27.50 -11.70 2.86
N ALA A 67 28.72 -11.58 3.42
CA ALA A 67 29.80 -12.51 3.17
C ALA A 67 29.50 -13.94 3.67
N ARG A 68 28.84 -14.08 4.83
CA ARG A 68 28.37 -15.38 5.36
C ARG A 68 27.22 -15.99 4.56
N MET A 69 26.43 -15.15 3.89
CA MET A 69 25.35 -15.57 3.00
C MET A 69 25.87 -16.07 1.65
N TRP A 70 27.14 -15.80 1.32
CA TRP A 70 27.75 -16.17 0.04
C TRP A 70 28.58 -17.45 0.15
N PRO A 71 28.38 -18.46 -0.73
CA PRO A 71 27.42 -18.51 -1.83
C PRO A 71 26.00 -18.90 -1.38
N PRO A 72 24.94 -18.43 -2.07
CA PRO A 72 23.56 -18.81 -1.73
C PRO A 72 23.28 -20.28 -2.07
N ASP A 73 22.72 -21.03 -1.12
CA ASP A 73 22.26 -22.41 -1.31
C ASP A 73 20.80 -22.43 -1.77
N LEU A 74 20.58 -22.67 -3.07
CA LEU A 74 19.24 -22.68 -3.66
C LEU A 74 18.48 -23.96 -3.30
N PRO A 75 17.22 -23.87 -2.85
CA PRO A 75 16.37 -25.04 -2.70
C PRO A 75 16.19 -25.80 -4.02
N GLY A 76 15.96 -27.11 -3.93
CA GLY A 76 15.65 -27.92 -5.11
C GLY A 76 14.42 -27.39 -5.84
N ALA A 77 14.39 -27.50 -7.17
CA ALA A 77 13.34 -26.90 -8.00
C ALA A 77 11.92 -27.34 -7.59
N GLY A 78 11.75 -28.59 -7.15
CA GLY A 78 10.47 -29.09 -6.64
C GLY A 78 10.01 -28.41 -5.35
N ASP A 79 10.93 -28.17 -4.41
CA ASP A 79 10.63 -27.45 -3.18
C ASP A 79 10.31 -25.98 -3.45
N VAL A 80 11.07 -25.34 -4.35
CA VAL A 80 10.80 -23.97 -4.79
C VAL A 80 9.40 -23.88 -5.39
N ALA A 81 9.06 -24.76 -6.33
CA ALA A 81 7.75 -24.76 -6.97
C ALA A 81 6.61 -24.96 -5.95
N ARG A 82 6.79 -25.87 -4.98
CA ARG A 82 5.82 -26.11 -3.91
C ARG A 82 5.64 -24.88 -3.03
N MET A 83 6.73 -24.26 -2.57
CA MET A 83 6.68 -23.06 -1.72
C MET A 83 6.02 -21.87 -2.45
N ILE A 84 6.35 -21.66 -3.73
CA ILE A 84 5.74 -20.61 -4.56
C ILE A 84 4.25 -20.89 -4.75
N ALA A 85 3.88 -22.15 -5.06
CA ALA A 85 2.48 -22.53 -5.23
C ALA A 85 1.69 -22.30 -3.94
N GLU A 86 2.20 -22.72 -2.78
CA GLU A 86 1.54 -22.50 -1.49
C GLU A 86 1.32 -21.01 -1.21
N THR A 87 2.35 -20.18 -1.41
CA THR A 87 2.25 -18.72 -1.27
C THR A 87 1.21 -18.10 -2.21
N LEU A 88 1.18 -18.52 -3.48
CA LEU A 88 0.20 -18.05 -4.46
C LEU A 88 -1.23 -18.47 -4.08
N LEU A 89 -1.43 -19.71 -3.66
CA LEU A 89 -2.74 -20.23 -3.27
C LEU A 89 -3.27 -19.53 -2.01
N ILE A 90 -2.41 -19.26 -1.01
CA ILE A 90 -2.76 -18.46 0.18
C ILE A 90 -3.26 -17.07 -0.24
N ALA A 91 -2.52 -16.38 -1.12
CA ALA A 91 -2.88 -15.05 -1.58
C ALA A 91 -4.19 -15.03 -2.37
N VAL A 92 -4.42 -16.01 -3.26
CA VAL A 92 -5.66 -16.13 -4.04
C VAL A 92 -6.85 -16.47 -3.16
N ALA A 93 -6.72 -17.45 -2.26
CA ALA A 93 -7.78 -17.83 -1.33
C ALA A 93 -8.16 -16.65 -0.43
N GLY A 94 -7.17 -15.99 0.19
CA GLY A 94 -7.42 -14.83 1.05
C GLY A 94 -8.06 -13.66 0.29
N THR A 95 -7.61 -13.37 -0.93
CA THR A 95 -8.20 -12.30 -1.75
C THR A 95 -9.64 -12.63 -2.15
N GLY A 96 -9.92 -13.87 -2.56
CA GLY A 96 -11.27 -14.27 -2.94
C GLY A 96 -12.25 -14.26 -1.75
N LEU A 97 -11.82 -14.74 -0.58
CA LEU A 97 -12.60 -14.63 0.67
C LEU A 97 -12.88 -13.17 1.04
N ALA A 98 -11.89 -12.30 0.86
CA ALA A 98 -12.07 -10.87 1.09
C ALA A 98 -13.09 -10.26 0.12
N VAL A 99 -13.05 -10.61 -1.17
CA VAL A 99 -14.04 -10.12 -2.15
C VAL A 99 -15.46 -10.53 -1.76
N LEU A 100 -15.66 -11.79 -1.36
CA LEU A 100 -16.97 -12.30 -0.94
C LEU A 100 -17.54 -11.51 0.24
N ALA A 101 -16.70 -11.14 1.22
CA ALA A 101 -17.11 -10.33 2.37
C ALA A 101 -17.21 -8.83 2.04
N SER A 102 -16.34 -8.30 1.17
CA SER A 102 -16.28 -6.88 0.84
C SER A 102 -17.41 -6.39 -0.03
N VAL A 103 -17.94 -7.21 -0.95
CA VAL A 103 -19.05 -6.79 -1.81
C VAL A 103 -20.27 -6.36 -0.99
N PRO A 104 -20.88 -7.20 -0.12
CA PRO A 104 -22.02 -6.77 0.69
C PRO A 104 -21.65 -5.64 1.66
N LEU A 105 -20.42 -5.63 2.20
CA LEU A 105 -19.95 -4.57 3.09
C LEU A 105 -19.81 -3.22 2.39
N ALA A 106 -19.39 -3.20 1.12
CA ALA A 106 -19.28 -1.98 0.32
C ALA A 106 -20.65 -1.37 0.02
N PHE A 107 -21.61 -2.20 -0.40
CA PHE A 107 -22.97 -1.76 -0.69
C PHE A 107 -23.71 -1.23 0.55
N THR A 108 -23.38 -1.75 1.74
CA THR A 108 -23.93 -1.25 3.02
C THR A 108 -23.19 -0.01 3.53
N ALA A 109 -21.88 0.13 3.27
CA ALA A 109 -21.07 1.28 3.68
C ALA A 109 -21.28 2.54 2.80
N ALA A 110 -21.69 2.37 1.54
CA ALA A 110 -21.90 3.45 0.58
C ALA A 110 -22.96 4.47 1.05
N ARG A 111 -22.75 5.77 0.76
CA ARG A 111 -23.69 6.85 1.09
C ARG A 111 -25.06 6.65 0.43
N THR A 112 -25.08 5.99 -0.72
CA THR A 112 -26.28 5.68 -1.52
C THR A 112 -27.16 4.60 -0.87
N HIS A 113 -26.66 3.86 0.13
CA HIS A 113 -27.41 2.79 0.81
C HIS A 113 -28.65 3.33 1.53
N ARG A 114 -29.87 2.93 1.15
CA ARG A 114 -31.11 3.46 1.75
C ARG A 114 -31.61 2.73 3.02
N GLY A 115 -30.82 1.80 3.58
CA GLY A 115 -31.13 1.13 4.85
C GLY A 115 -30.92 2.00 6.09
N PRO A 116 -31.09 1.43 7.30
CA PRO A 116 -30.99 2.18 8.54
C PRO A 116 -29.58 2.74 8.76
N ARG A 117 -29.50 3.99 9.25
CA ARG A 117 -28.21 4.71 9.42
C ARG A 117 -27.20 3.95 10.28
N TRP A 118 -27.66 3.22 11.30
CA TRP A 118 -26.78 2.43 12.17
C TRP A 118 -26.05 1.32 11.42
N LEU A 119 -26.69 0.66 10.45
CA LEU A 119 -26.08 -0.41 9.67
C LEU A 119 -24.95 0.12 8.79
N ARG A 120 -25.16 1.29 8.18
CA ARG A 120 -24.14 2.00 7.41
C ARG A 120 -22.96 2.40 8.28
N SER A 121 -23.23 2.96 9.47
CA SER A 121 -22.18 3.34 10.42
C SER A 121 -21.40 2.11 10.90
N ALA A 122 -22.08 1.01 11.22
CA ALA A 122 -21.45 -0.25 11.59
C ALA A 122 -20.56 -0.80 10.47
N ALA A 123 -21.05 -0.83 9.23
CA ALA A 123 -20.27 -1.25 8.07
C ALA A 123 -18.99 -0.40 7.91
N ARG A 124 -19.10 0.92 8.07
CA ARG A 124 -17.94 1.83 8.02
C ARG A 124 -16.94 1.59 9.15
N VAL A 125 -17.43 1.31 10.36
CA VAL A 125 -16.56 0.95 11.49
C VAL A 125 -15.82 -0.35 11.20
N VAL A 126 -16.51 -1.39 10.69
CA VAL A 126 -15.87 -2.65 10.29
C VAL A 126 -14.79 -2.42 9.22
N VAL A 127 -15.07 -1.59 8.21
CA VAL A 127 -14.10 -1.22 7.16
C VAL A 127 -12.86 -0.53 7.74
N VAL A 128 -13.04 0.37 8.71
CA VAL A 128 -11.92 1.07 9.35
C VAL A 128 -11.11 0.10 10.22
N LEU A 129 -11.76 -0.71 11.06
CA LEU A 129 -11.11 -1.64 11.99
C LEU A 129 -10.29 -2.71 11.26
N THR A 130 -10.89 -3.35 10.23
CA THR A 130 -10.22 -4.40 9.44
C THR A 130 -8.96 -3.92 8.74
N ARG A 131 -8.88 -2.62 8.39
CA ARG A 131 -7.70 -2.00 7.77
C ARG A 131 -6.68 -1.47 8.78
N ALA A 132 -7.11 -1.19 10.01
CA ALA A 132 -6.25 -0.58 11.02
C ALA A 132 -5.20 -1.57 11.54
N VAL A 133 -5.57 -2.83 11.69
CA VAL A 133 -4.67 -3.89 12.18
C VAL A 133 -3.84 -4.46 11.02
N PRO A 134 -2.50 -4.53 11.14
CA PRO A 134 -1.64 -5.12 10.12
C PRO A 134 -1.92 -6.61 9.85
N THR A 135 -1.64 -7.07 8.63
CA THR A 135 -1.90 -8.47 8.25
C THR A 135 -1.14 -9.47 9.13
N LEU A 136 0.11 -9.18 9.52
CA LEU A 136 0.88 -10.06 10.40
C LEU A 136 0.28 -10.18 11.81
N ALA A 137 -0.28 -9.09 12.34
CA ALA A 137 -0.98 -9.10 13.62
C ALA A 137 -2.17 -10.08 13.57
N PHE A 138 -2.96 -10.06 12.50
CA PHE A 138 -4.00 -11.07 12.27
C PHE A 138 -3.42 -12.47 12.08
N ALA A 139 -2.29 -12.61 11.40
CA ALA A 139 -1.66 -13.90 11.17
C ALA A 139 -1.26 -14.59 12.47
N ILE A 140 -0.63 -13.89 13.41
CA ILE A 140 -0.28 -14.46 14.72
C ILE A 140 -1.53 -14.88 15.49
N LEU A 141 -2.59 -14.05 15.50
CA LEU A 141 -3.87 -14.39 16.14
C LEU A 141 -4.52 -15.62 15.52
N PHE A 142 -4.58 -15.71 14.18
CA PHE A 142 -5.17 -16.85 13.49
C PHE A 142 -4.32 -18.11 13.59
N VAL A 143 -3.00 -18.01 13.65
CA VAL A 143 -2.11 -19.15 13.97
C VAL A 143 -2.43 -19.67 15.36
N ARG A 144 -2.74 -18.80 16.33
CA ARG A 144 -3.13 -19.24 17.66
C ARG A 144 -4.52 -19.89 17.72
N ILE A 145 -5.45 -19.44 16.87
CA ILE A 145 -6.84 -19.95 16.82
C ILE A 145 -6.93 -21.27 16.05
N PHE A 146 -6.37 -21.31 14.84
CA PHE A 146 -6.49 -22.41 13.88
C PHE A 146 -5.25 -23.31 13.82
N GLY A 147 -4.15 -22.92 14.46
CA GLY A 147 -2.86 -23.59 14.37
C GLY A 147 -1.99 -23.08 13.20
N LEU A 148 -0.74 -23.55 13.17
CA LEU A 148 0.21 -23.26 12.10
C LEU A 148 -0.29 -23.78 10.75
N GLY A 149 -0.14 -22.97 9.70
CA GLY A 149 -0.40 -23.39 8.32
C GLY A 149 -1.09 -22.35 7.42
N PRO A 150 -1.37 -22.73 6.16
CA PRO A 150 -1.90 -21.85 5.11
C PRO A 150 -3.24 -21.21 5.43
N LEU A 151 -4.12 -21.91 6.17
CA LEU A 151 -5.45 -21.42 6.54
C LEU A 151 -5.36 -20.12 7.36
N ALA A 152 -4.47 -20.08 8.35
CA ALA A 152 -4.27 -18.88 9.16
C ALA A 152 -3.77 -17.71 8.31
N GLY A 153 -2.87 -17.98 7.36
CA GLY A 153 -2.37 -16.97 6.42
C GLY A 153 -3.45 -16.44 5.49
N ALA A 154 -4.27 -17.33 4.92
CA ALA A 154 -5.35 -16.93 4.03
C ALA A 154 -6.41 -16.11 4.76
N LEU A 155 -6.76 -16.46 6.00
CA LEU A 155 -7.71 -15.69 6.82
C LEU A 155 -7.14 -14.33 7.25
N ALA A 156 -5.86 -14.25 7.61
CA ALA A 156 -5.20 -13.00 7.94
C ALA A 156 -5.22 -12.03 6.76
N VAL A 157 -4.82 -12.53 5.59
CA VAL A 157 -4.87 -11.79 4.33
C VAL A 157 -6.30 -11.39 3.99
N ALA A 158 -7.28 -12.30 4.18
CA ALA A 158 -8.68 -12.02 3.89
C ALA A 158 -9.22 -10.87 4.74
N VAL A 159 -9.12 -10.96 6.07
CA VAL A 159 -9.67 -9.97 7.00
C VAL A 159 -9.05 -8.59 6.77
N HIS A 160 -7.72 -8.51 6.63
CA HIS A 160 -7.06 -7.25 6.32
C HIS A 160 -7.47 -6.72 4.92
N SER A 161 -7.68 -7.63 3.95
CA SER A 161 -8.08 -7.27 2.59
C SER A 161 -9.47 -6.67 2.51
N VAL A 162 -10.39 -7.09 3.40
CA VAL A 162 -11.78 -6.65 3.39
C VAL A 162 -11.88 -5.12 3.46
N GLY A 163 -11.11 -4.48 4.33
CA GLY A 163 -11.18 -3.03 4.55
C GLY A 163 -10.86 -2.19 3.31
N MET A 164 -9.78 -2.50 2.59
CA MET A 164 -9.42 -1.77 1.35
C MET A 164 -10.44 -2.03 0.25
N ILE A 165 -10.77 -3.30 -0.03
CA ILE A 165 -11.68 -3.65 -1.13
C ILE A 165 -13.06 -3.03 -0.88
N ALA A 166 -13.59 -3.16 0.34
CA ALA A 166 -14.89 -2.60 0.68
C ALA A 166 -14.91 -1.07 0.59
N LYS A 167 -13.85 -0.38 1.06
CA LYS A 167 -13.76 1.08 0.96
C LYS A 167 -13.70 1.54 -0.50
N MET A 168 -12.81 0.97 -1.30
CA MET A 168 -12.62 1.37 -2.70
C MET A 168 -13.85 1.03 -3.56
N LEU A 169 -14.49 -0.11 -3.29
CA LEU A 169 -15.72 -0.50 -3.97
C LEU A 169 -16.88 0.40 -3.55
N ALA A 170 -16.98 0.79 -2.28
CA ALA A 170 -18.00 1.74 -1.83
C ALA A 170 -17.84 3.11 -2.52
N ASP A 171 -16.61 3.57 -2.71
CA ASP A 171 -16.34 4.81 -3.47
C ASP A 171 -16.75 4.65 -4.94
N ALA A 172 -16.42 3.52 -5.57
CA ALA A 172 -16.84 3.25 -6.95
C ALA A 172 -18.37 3.15 -7.11
N VAL A 173 -19.06 2.64 -6.09
CA VAL A 173 -20.53 2.62 -6.03
C VAL A 173 -21.12 4.02 -5.86
N GLU A 174 -20.46 4.89 -5.09
CA GLU A 174 -20.88 6.28 -4.91
C GLU A 174 -20.65 7.14 -6.17
N GLU A 175 -19.63 6.82 -6.96
CA GLU A 175 -19.30 7.49 -8.22
C GLU A 175 -20.16 7.02 -9.41
N ALA A 176 -20.79 5.85 -9.30
CA ALA A 176 -21.62 5.31 -10.36
C ALA A 176 -22.86 6.18 -10.60
N ASP A 177 -23.20 6.41 -11.89
CA ASP A 177 -24.41 7.14 -12.31
C ASP A 177 -25.67 6.61 -11.58
N PRO A 178 -26.39 7.46 -10.82
CA PRO A 178 -27.54 7.05 -10.04
C PRO A 178 -28.80 6.77 -10.90
N VAL A 179 -28.91 7.35 -12.10
CA VAL A 179 -30.13 7.31 -12.94
C VAL A 179 -30.67 5.88 -13.16
N PRO A 180 -29.85 4.88 -13.54
CA PRO A 180 -30.32 3.51 -13.75
C PRO A 180 -30.82 2.85 -12.47
N ALA A 181 -30.19 3.17 -11.33
CA ALA A 181 -30.61 2.64 -10.04
C ALA A 181 -31.93 3.29 -9.58
N GLU A 182 -32.13 4.57 -9.85
CA GLU A 182 -33.39 5.27 -9.58
C GLU A 182 -34.54 4.79 -10.47
N ALA A 183 -34.28 4.56 -11.76
CA ALA A 183 -35.26 3.98 -12.68
C ALA A 183 -35.74 2.59 -12.22
N ALA A 184 -34.81 1.71 -11.85
CA ALA A 184 -35.17 0.38 -11.33
C ALA A 184 -36.00 0.46 -10.05
N ARG A 185 -35.69 1.42 -9.15
CA ARG A 185 -36.49 1.67 -7.94
C ARG A 185 -37.88 2.20 -8.28
N ALA A 186 -38.02 3.08 -9.27
CA ALA A 186 -39.31 3.58 -9.72
C ALA A 186 -40.21 2.45 -10.26
N CYS A 187 -39.62 1.38 -10.79
CA CYS A 187 -40.31 0.15 -11.17
C CYS A 187 -40.60 -0.81 -9.99
N GLY A 188 -40.34 -0.42 -8.74
CA GLY A 188 -40.60 -1.23 -7.54
C GLY A 188 -39.49 -2.22 -7.16
N ALA A 189 -38.28 -2.13 -7.75
CA ALA A 189 -37.17 -3.01 -7.39
C ALA A 189 -36.67 -2.75 -5.96
N ARG A 190 -36.43 -3.82 -5.19
CA ARG A 190 -35.83 -3.77 -3.84
C ARG A 190 -34.35 -3.38 -3.91
N GLU A 191 -33.78 -2.81 -2.84
CA GLU A 191 -32.37 -2.38 -2.82
C GLU A 191 -31.37 -3.48 -3.19
N ALA A 192 -31.61 -4.74 -2.78
CA ALA A 192 -30.78 -5.87 -3.19
C ALA A 192 -30.86 -6.15 -4.70
N GLN A 193 -32.06 -6.03 -5.29
CA GLN A 193 -32.26 -6.19 -6.73
C GLN A 193 -31.56 -5.07 -7.49
N VAL A 194 -31.70 -3.81 -7.03
CA VAL A 194 -31.01 -2.65 -7.60
C VAL A 194 -29.49 -2.84 -7.53
N ALA A 195 -28.96 -3.22 -6.37
CA ALA A 195 -27.53 -3.44 -6.18
C ALA A 195 -26.97 -4.48 -7.16
N VAL A 196 -27.62 -5.63 -7.32
CA VAL A 196 -27.13 -6.73 -8.16
C VAL A 196 -27.38 -6.48 -9.65
N SER A 197 -28.52 -5.89 -10.02
CA SER A 197 -28.94 -5.78 -11.43
C SER A 197 -28.50 -4.48 -12.11
N THR A 198 -28.31 -3.37 -11.38
CA THR A 198 -27.99 -2.08 -11.99
C THR A 198 -26.60 -1.59 -11.61
N VAL A 199 -26.25 -1.64 -10.32
CA VAL A 199 -25.01 -1.03 -9.81
C VAL A 199 -23.82 -1.96 -9.97
N LEU A 200 -23.91 -3.22 -9.50
CA LEU A 200 -22.82 -4.19 -9.54
C LEU A 200 -22.23 -4.39 -10.96
N PRO A 201 -23.03 -4.55 -12.03
CA PRO A 201 -22.48 -4.70 -13.38
C PRO A 201 -21.69 -3.48 -13.85
N ARG A 202 -22.05 -2.27 -13.38
CA ARG A 202 -21.38 -1.02 -13.73
C ARG A 202 -20.06 -0.84 -13.01
N VAL A 203 -20.00 -1.25 -11.74
CA VAL A 203 -18.77 -1.15 -10.94
C VAL A 203 -17.86 -2.38 -11.11
N PHE A 204 -18.28 -3.42 -11.84
CA PHE A 204 -17.49 -4.63 -12.06
C PHE A 204 -16.08 -4.39 -12.65
N PRO A 205 -15.88 -3.47 -13.62
CA PRO A 205 -14.53 -3.14 -14.10
C PRO A 205 -13.65 -2.53 -12.99
N ALA A 206 -14.22 -1.69 -12.14
CA ALA A 206 -13.52 -1.11 -10.99
C ALA A 206 -13.20 -2.20 -9.96
N LEU A 207 -14.16 -3.08 -9.65
CA LEU A 207 -13.96 -4.23 -8.77
C LEU A 207 -12.81 -5.12 -9.28
N THR A 208 -12.77 -5.43 -10.57
CA THR A 208 -11.69 -6.23 -11.17
C THR A 208 -10.33 -5.56 -10.98
N ALA A 209 -10.23 -4.25 -11.21
CA ALA A 209 -9.00 -3.50 -11.01
C ALA A 209 -8.56 -3.49 -9.54
N ILE A 210 -9.50 -3.30 -8.60
CA ILE A 210 -9.26 -3.34 -7.16
C ILE A 210 -8.77 -4.73 -6.73
N VAL A 211 -9.40 -5.80 -7.21
CA VAL A 211 -9.04 -7.18 -6.88
C VAL A 211 -7.66 -7.55 -7.39
N LEU A 212 -7.33 -7.21 -8.65
CA LEU A 212 -6.00 -7.47 -9.20
C LEU A 212 -4.91 -6.68 -8.46
N TYR A 213 -5.19 -5.42 -8.09
CA TYR A 213 -4.28 -4.63 -7.28
C TYR A 213 -4.09 -5.22 -5.87
N ARG A 214 -5.17 -5.69 -5.25
CA ARG A 214 -5.11 -6.30 -3.91
C ARG A 214 -4.42 -7.66 -3.94
N LEU A 215 -4.61 -8.45 -4.99
CA LEU A 215 -3.93 -9.72 -5.19
C LEU A 215 -2.40 -9.53 -5.28
N ASP A 216 -1.93 -8.53 -6.01
CA ASP A 216 -0.51 -8.17 -6.12
C ASP A 216 0.11 -7.86 -4.73
N ILE A 217 -0.60 -7.05 -3.92
CA ILE A 217 -0.21 -6.77 -2.53
C ILE A 217 -0.20 -8.06 -1.70
N ASN A 218 -1.27 -8.83 -1.77
CA ASN A 218 -1.44 -10.04 -0.96
C ASN A 218 -0.40 -11.11 -1.30
N LEU A 219 0.04 -11.21 -2.55
CA LEU A 219 1.13 -12.11 -2.96
C LEU A 219 2.43 -11.75 -2.24
N ARG A 220 2.80 -10.47 -2.24
CA ARG A 220 3.97 -9.99 -1.51
C ARG A 220 3.84 -10.21 0.00
N THR A 221 2.70 -9.86 0.58
CA THR A 221 2.45 -10.01 2.02
C THR A 221 2.45 -11.49 2.44
N SER A 222 1.93 -12.39 1.60
CA SER A 222 1.90 -13.84 1.88
C SER A 222 3.29 -14.49 1.88
N ALA A 223 4.25 -13.96 1.11
CA ALA A 223 5.64 -14.44 1.14
C ALA A 223 6.31 -14.19 2.50
N VAL A 224 5.82 -13.18 3.23
CA VAL A 224 6.34 -12.72 4.51
C VAL A 224 5.61 -13.34 5.70
N LEU A 225 4.31 -13.62 5.55
CA LEU A 225 3.46 -14.20 6.60
C LEU A 225 3.97 -15.54 7.14
N GLY A 226 4.71 -16.30 6.33
CA GLY A 226 5.29 -17.56 6.78
C GLY A 226 6.26 -17.41 7.95
N VAL A 227 6.83 -16.22 8.17
CA VAL A 227 7.72 -15.94 9.31
C VAL A 227 6.98 -15.94 10.65
N VAL A 228 5.65 -15.90 10.66
CA VAL A 228 4.86 -16.10 11.88
C VAL A 228 4.15 -17.45 11.90
N GLY A 229 4.55 -18.38 11.03
CA GLY A 229 3.98 -19.71 10.95
C GLY A 229 2.68 -19.81 10.13
N ALA A 230 2.36 -18.79 9.33
CA ALA A 230 1.15 -18.73 8.53
C ALA A 230 1.25 -19.38 7.13
N GLY A 231 2.27 -20.22 6.92
CA GLY A 231 2.50 -21.00 5.69
C GLY A 231 3.31 -20.29 4.60
N GLY A 232 3.58 -21.01 3.52
CA GLY A 232 4.31 -20.53 2.34
C GLY A 232 5.83 -20.37 2.53
N ILE A 233 6.46 -19.69 1.56
CA ILE A 233 7.93 -19.54 1.49
C ILE A 233 8.56 -18.87 2.72
N GLY A 234 7.82 -18.02 3.44
CA GLY A 234 8.31 -17.35 4.65
C GLY A 234 8.65 -18.31 5.80
N VAL A 235 8.00 -19.48 5.87
CA VAL A 235 8.30 -20.50 6.90
C VAL A 235 9.70 -21.06 6.69
N ALA A 236 10.06 -21.33 5.43
CA ALA A 236 11.39 -21.81 5.07
C ALA A 236 12.46 -20.75 5.40
N LEU A 237 12.17 -19.47 5.13
CA LEU A 237 13.07 -18.37 5.48
C LEU A 237 13.30 -18.28 7.00
N GLN A 238 12.21 -18.30 7.78
CA GLN A 238 12.30 -18.27 9.24
C GLN A 238 13.07 -19.47 9.78
N THR A 239 12.85 -20.67 9.23
CA THR A 239 13.55 -21.88 9.65
C THR A 239 15.05 -21.78 9.36
N ALA A 240 15.43 -21.28 8.18
CA ALA A 240 16.83 -21.09 7.81
C ALA A 240 17.53 -20.04 8.69
N LEU A 241 16.87 -18.92 8.95
CA LEU A 241 17.42 -17.88 9.84
C LEU A 241 17.48 -18.35 11.31
N GLY A 242 16.46 -19.05 11.80
CA GLY A 242 16.42 -19.60 13.15
C GLY A 242 17.45 -20.71 13.40
N SER A 243 17.83 -21.44 12.35
CA SER A 243 18.95 -22.41 12.38
C SER A 243 20.30 -21.79 12.05
N LEU A 244 20.37 -20.47 11.90
CA LEU A 244 21.58 -19.71 11.52
C LEU A 244 22.23 -20.20 10.20
N ASN A 245 21.45 -20.86 9.35
CA ASN A 245 21.91 -21.31 8.03
C ASN A 245 21.77 -20.16 7.02
N TYR A 246 22.74 -19.25 7.07
CA TYR A 246 22.73 -18.05 6.24
C TYR A 246 22.82 -18.32 4.74
N HIS A 247 23.51 -19.39 4.32
CA HIS A 247 23.56 -19.80 2.91
C HIS A 247 22.17 -20.20 2.41
N ARG A 248 21.43 -20.99 3.21
CA ARG A 248 20.06 -21.39 2.86
C ARG A 248 19.09 -20.21 2.89
N ALA A 249 19.23 -19.34 3.88
CA ALA A 249 18.44 -18.11 3.97
C ALA A 249 18.66 -17.21 2.74
N ALA A 250 19.90 -17.07 2.29
CA ALA A 250 20.24 -16.32 1.07
C ALA A 250 19.56 -16.90 -0.16
N GLY A 251 19.60 -18.22 -0.35
CA GLY A 251 18.91 -18.87 -1.47
C GLY A 251 17.40 -18.66 -1.46
N ILE A 252 16.77 -18.74 -0.28
CA ILE A 252 15.32 -18.49 -0.14
C ILE A 252 15.00 -17.01 -0.41
N ILE A 253 15.80 -16.07 0.07
CA ILE A 253 15.65 -14.64 -0.22
C ILE A 253 15.76 -14.39 -1.72
N CYS A 254 16.72 -15.00 -2.43
CA CYS A 254 16.82 -14.90 -3.89
C CYS A 254 15.53 -15.36 -4.58
N VAL A 255 14.96 -16.49 -4.15
CA VAL A 255 13.69 -16.99 -4.69
C VAL A 255 12.54 -16.00 -4.43
N ILE A 256 12.43 -15.44 -3.22
CA ILE A 256 11.40 -14.45 -2.89
C ILE A 256 11.55 -13.20 -3.77
N VAL A 257 12.78 -12.68 -3.92
CA VAL A 257 13.05 -11.48 -4.74
C VAL A 257 12.70 -11.74 -6.21
N VAL A 258 13.14 -12.87 -6.77
CA VAL A 258 12.82 -13.24 -8.16
C VAL A 258 11.30 -13.38 -8.34
N LEU A 259 10.62 -14.05 -7.42
CA LEU A 259 9.16 -14.21 -7.47
C LEU A 259 8.45 -12.84 -7.48
N VAL A 260 8.78 -11.96 -6.52
CA VAL A 260 8.13 -10.65 -6.41
C VAL A 260 8.45 -9.77 -7.63
N LEU A 261 9.68 -9.82 -8.16
CA LEU A 261 10.04 -9.10 -9.39
C LEU A 261 9.26 -9.62 -10.59
N LEU A 262 9.16 -10.93 -10.78
CA LEU A 262 8.38 -11.53 -11.87
C LEU A 262 6.90 -11.12 -11.80
N LEU A 263 6.33 -11.12 -10.60
CA LEU A 263 4.96 -10.65 -10.38
C LEU A 263 4.80 -9.16 -10.68
N GLU A 264 5.73 -8.32 -10.25
CA GLU A 264 5.68 -6.88 -10.57
C GLU A 264 5.79 -6.63 -12.08
N LEU A 265 6.68 -7.35 -12.78
CA LEU A 265 6.82 -7.27 -14.23
C LEU A 265 5.56 -7.73 -14.96
N LEU A 266 4.94 -8.83 -14.52
CA LEU A 266 3.69 -9.33 -15.08
C LEU A 266 2.56 -8.31 -14.88
N SER A 267 2.44 -7.75 -13.67
CA SER A 267 1.47 -6.72 -13.34
C SER A 267 1.65 -5.44 -14.18
N VAL A 268 2.89 -5.06 -14.50
CA VAL A 268 3.19 -3.94 -15.42
C VAL A 268 2.82 -4.30 -16.86
N ALA A 269 3.15 -5.51 -17.33
CA ALA A 269 2.85 -5.96 -18.68
C ALA A 269 1.34 -6.00 -18.96
N ILE A 270 0.55 -6.50 -18.01
CA ILE A 270 -0.92 -6.53 -18.08
C ILE A 270 -1.48 -5.10 -18.17
N ARG A 271 -1.00 -4.18 -17.32
CA ARG A 271 -1.43 -2.77 -17.32
C ARG A 271 -1.10 -2.02 -18.62
N ARG A 272 0.02 -2.33 -19.28
CA ARG A 272 0.38 -1.73 -20.58
C ARG A 272 -0.60 -2.15 -21.67
N ARG A 273 -0.98 -3.42 -21.72
CA ARG A 273 -1.91 -3.96 -22.72
C ARG A 273 -3.33 -3.38 -22.56
N THR A 274 -3.81 -3.20 -21.33
CA THR A 274 -5.16 -2.64 -21.09
C THR A 274 -5.26 -1.16 -21.44
N ARG A 275 -4.18 -0.37 -21.30
CA ARG A 275 -4.15 1.04 -21.73
C ARG A 275 -4.13 1.20 -23.25
N ALA A 276 -3.34 0.38 -23.95
CA ALA A 276 -3.26 0.42 -25.42
C ALA A 276 -4.62 0.16 -26.09
N GLY A 277 -5.46 -0.70 -25.51
CA GLY A 277 -6.81 -0.96 -26.02
C GLY A 277 -7.82 0.18 -25.81
N ARG A 278 -7.56 1.10 -24.86
CA ARG A 278 -8.45 2.25 -24.58
C ARG A 278 -8.20 3.43 -25.53
N SER A 279 -6.94 3.73 -25.84
CA SER A 279 -6.59 4.83 -26.78
C SER A 279 -7.02 4.56 -28.23
N ALA A 280 -7.16 3.28 -28.61
CA ALA A 280 -7.70 2.91 -29.92
C ALA A 280 -9.22 3.13 -30.07
N GLY A 281 -9.95 3.26 -28.95
CA GLY A 281 -11.39 3.57 -28.95
C GLY A 281 -11.72 5.06 -28.81
N ASP A 282 -10.75 5.87 -28.37
CA ASP A 282 -10.94 7.30 -28.04
C ASP A 282 -10.53 8.25 -29.18
N THR A 283 -9.93 7.73 -30.26
CA THR A 283 -9.47 8.52 -31.42
C THR A 283 -10.57 8.80 -32.45
N THR A 284 -11.81 8.37 -32.21
CA THR A 284 -12.99 8.70 -33.03
C THR A 284 -13.88 9.74 -32.34
N GLY A 285 -13.30 10.89 -32.00
CA GLY A 285 -14.02 12.07 -31.50
C GLY A 285 -14.59 12.93 -32.62
N THR A 286 -15.62 12.46 -33.31
CA THR A 286 -16.67 13.25 -34.02
C THR A 286 -17.82 12.35 -34.49
N ALA A 287 -18.10 11.25 -33.80
CA ALA A 287 -19.28 10.45 -34.09
C ALA A 287 -20.47 10.99 -33.29
N ALA A 288 -21.53 11.34 -34.00
CA ALA A 288 -22.85 11.68 -33.49
C ALA A 288 -23.32 10.72 -32.37
N LEU A 289 -24.23 11.19 -31.52
CA LEU A 289 -24.99 10.35 -30.57
C LEU A 289 -25.31 9.00 -31.24
N PRO A 290 -24.87 7.85 -30.69
CA PRO A 290 -24.98 6.57 -31.40
C PRO A 290 -26.44 6.32 -31.74
N ALA A 291 -26.73 6.22 -33.04
CA ALA A 291 -28.05 5.89 -33.56
C ALA A 291 -28.40 4.45 -33.15
N GLY A 292 -29.17 4.31 -32.07
CA GLY A 292 -29.64 3.02 -31.56
C GLY A 292 -28.53 2.12 -31.04
N ARG A 293 -28.82 1.34 -29.99
CA ARG A 293 -27.99 0.16 -29.72
C ARG A 293 -28.15 -0.77 -30.93
N ALA A 294 -27.07 -1.03 -31.65
CA ALA A 294 -27.04 -2.14 -32.61
C ALA A 294 -27.61 -3.39 -31.90
N PRO A 295 -28.41 -4.23 -32.59
CA PRO A 295 -28.90 -5.46 -32.00
C PRO A 295 -27.69 -6.22 -31.46
N HIS A 296 -27.65 -6.44 -30.13
CA HIS A 296 -26.65 -7.33 -29.58
C HIS A 296 -26.94 -8.71 -30.20
N ASP A 297 -26.10 -9.17 -31.12
CA ASP A 297 -26.14 -10.55 -31.57
C ASP A 297 -26.03 -11.42 -30.33
N VAL A 298 -27.08 -12.19 -30.06
CA VAL A 298 -27.26 -12.95 -28.82
C VAL A 298 -26.33 -14.17 -28.76
N GLY A 299 -25.36 -14.27 -29.67
CA GLY A 299 -24.43 -15.37 -29.83
C GLY A 299 -23.20 -15.32 -28.93
N TRP A 300 -22.38 -16.36 -29.03
CA TRP A 300 -21.05 -16.43 -28.42
C TRP A 300 -20.03 -15.74 -29.34
N ASP A 301 -19.75 -14.46 -29.08
CA ASP A 301 -18.58 -13.78 -29.65
C ASP A 301 -17.31 -14.19 -28.90
N ARG A 302 -16.15 -14.12 -29.58
CA ARG A 302 -14.84 -14.43 -28.98
C ARG A 302 -14.58 -13.63 -27.70
N GLY A 303 -15.07 -12.39 -27.62
CA GLY A 303 -14.94 -11.53 -26.44
C GLY A 303 -15.76 -12.02 -25.25
N ARG A 304 -17.01 -12.46 -25.46
CA ARG A 304 -17.81 -13.12 -24.42
C ARG A 304 -17.25 -14.48 -24.04
N ALA A 305 -16.75 -15.26 -24.99
CA ALA A 305 -16.09 -16.54 -24.72
C ALA A 305 -14.87 -16.37 -23.81
N LEU A 306 -14.01 -15.38 -24.09
CA LEU A 306 -12.85 -15.07 -23.25
C LEU A 306 -13.23 -14.54 -21.86
N ARG A 307 -14.29 -13.73 -21.76
CA ARG A 307 -14.79 -13.24 -20.46
C ARG A 307 -15.37 -14.35 -19.60
N VAL A 308 -16.20 -15.21 -20.18
CA VAL A 308 -16.79 -16.36 -19.47
C VAL A 308 -15.70 -17.36 -19.10
N GLY A 309 -14.82 -17.71 -20.05
CA GLY A 309 -13.69 -18.59 -19.80
C GLY A 309 -12.75 -18.05 -18.71
N GLY A 310 -12.44 -16.75 -18.72
CA GLY A 310 -11.65 -16.10 -17.68
C GLY A 310 -12.32 -16.11 -16.31
N ALA A 311 -13.64 -15.89 -16.25
CA ALA A 311 -14.42 -15.95 -15.01
C ALA A 311 -14.45 -17.38 -14.44
N VAL A 312 -14.67 -18.39 -15.30
CA VAL A 312 -14.62 -19.80 -14.91
C VAL A 312 -13.22 -20.18 -14.41
N ALA A 313 -12.16 -19.81 -15.14
CA ALA A 313 -10.79 -20.08 -14.73
C ALA A 313 -10.48 -19.43 -13.37
N THR A 314 -10.88 -18.18 -13.16
CA THR A 314 -10.71 -17.49 -11.87
C THR A 314 -11.47 -18.21 -10.75
N GLY A 315 -12.71 -18.66 -11.02
CA GLY A 315 -13.51 -19.43 -10.08
C GLY A 315 -12.89 -20.77 -9.73
N VAL A 316 -12.37 -21.51 -10.72
CA VAL A 316 -11.67 -22.79 -10.52
C VAL A 316 -10.41 -22.57 -9.69
N VAL A 317 -9.57 -21.59 -10.03
CA VAL A 317 -8.36 -21.28 -9.25
C VAL A 317 -8.73 -20.90 -7.82
N PHE A 318 -9.78 -20.12 -7.61
CA PHE A 318 -10.25 -19.78 -6.26
C PHE A 318 -10.69 -21.03 -5.47
N LEU A 319 -11.47 -21.93 -6.09
CA LEU A 319 -11.91 -23.18 -5.44
C LEU A 319 -10.73 -24.11 -5.14
N VAL A 320 -9.77 -24.24 -6.06
CA VAL A 320 -8.53 -25.01 -5.84
C VAL A 320 -7.72 -24.40 -4.70
N SER A 321 -7.61 -23.07 -4.64
CA SER A 321 -6.93 -22.36 -3.55
C SER A 321 -7.65 -22.53 -2.21
N LEU A 322 -8.98 -22.59 -2.18
CA LEU A 322 -9.72 -22.90 -0.95
C LEU A 322 -9.48 -24.34 -0.51
N TRP A 323 -9.48 -25.27 -1.47
CA TRP A 323 -9.23 -26.68 -1.19
C TRP A 323 -7.81 -26.93 -0.68
N SER A 324 -6.80 -26.22 -1.21
CA SER A 324 -5.41 -26.35 -0.78
C SER A 324 -5.14 -25.83 0.63
N LEU A 325 -6.04 -25.03 1.22
CA LEU A 325 -5.94 -24.63 2.63
C LEU A 325 -6.05 -25.85 3.57
N ASN A 326 -6.58 -26.98 3.08
CA ASN A 326 -6.75 -28.25 3.78
C ASN A 326 -7.18 -28.08 5.25
N PRO A 327 -8.37 -27.51 5.50
CA PRO A 327 -8.82 -27.21 6.84
C PRO A 327 -9.01 -28.51 7.63
N ASP A 328 -8.11 -28.77 8.57
CA ASP A 328 -8.15 -29.94 9.45
C ASP A 328 -9.42 -29.89 10.33
N PRO A 329 -10.33 -30.88 10.22
CA PRO A 329 -11.58 -30.90 10.99
C PRO A 329 -11.35 -30.84 12.51
N GLY A 330 -10.27 -31.45 13.02
CA GLY A 330 -9.95 -31.43 14.45
C GLY A 330 -9.54 -30.03 14.92
N ARG A 331 -8.77 -29.32 14.09
CA ARG A 331 -8.39 -27.92 14.37
C ARG A 331 -9.59 -26.99 14.27
N LEU A 332 -10.50 -27.22 13.33
CA LEU A 332 -11.74 -26.46 13.21
C LEU A 332 -12.66 -26.65 14.41
N SER A 333 -12.79 -27.87 14.93
CA SER A 333 -13.61 -28.10 16.13
C SER A 333 -13.04 -27.38 17.36
N GLY A 334 -11.71 -27.35 17.51
CA GLY A 334 -11.03 -26.60 18.57
C GLY A 334 -10.95 -25.09 18.33
N ALA A 335 -11.24 -24.62 17.10
CA ALA A 335 -11.11 -23.22 16.76
C ALA A 335 -12.11 -22.35 17.52
N TRP A 336 -13.34 -22.83 17.74
CA TRP A 336 -14.33 -22.07 18.53
C TRP A 336 -13.88 -21.89 19.97
N THR A 337 -13.35 -22.94 20.61
CA THR A 337 -12.82 -22.88 21.98
C THR A 337 -11.57 -22.00 22.07
N ASN A 338 -10.67 -22.07 21.09
CA ASN A 338 -9.49 -21.20 21.03
C ASN A 338 -9.90 -19.74 20.81
N LEU A 339 -10.85 -19.49 19.89
CA LEU A 339 -11.38 -18.16 19.62
C LEU A 339 -12.03 -17.59 20.87
N SER A 340 -12.87 -18.37 21.57
CA SER A 340 -13.47 -17.91 22.82
C SER A 340 -12.40 -17.60 23.85
N ALA A 341 -11.38 -18.45 24.03
CA ALA A 341 -10.30 -18.22 24.99
C ALA A 341 -9.50 -16.95 24.68
N VAL A 342 -9.20 -16.70 23.40
CA VAL A 342 -8.54 -15.46 22.96
C VAL A 342 -9.44 -14.27 23.24
N LEU A 343 -10.71 -14.30 22.83
CA LEU A 343 -11.64 -13.17 23.00
C LEU A 343 -11.92 -12.88 24.49
N THR A 344 -12.07 -13.90 25.33
CA THR A 344 -12.23 -13.71 26.78
C THR A 344 -10.95 -13.23 27.42
N GLY A 345 -9.78 -13.71 26.99
CA GLY A 345 -8.49 -13.26 27.49
C GLY A 345 -8.16 -11.82 27.07
N MET A 346 -8.72 -11.34 25.96
CA MET A 346 -8.58 -9.96 25.51
C MET A 346 -9.38 -8.96 26.35
N TRP A 347 -10.25 -9.41 27.26
CA TRP A 347 -11.07 -8.55 28.10
C TRP A 347 -10.80 -8.79 29.59
N PRO A 348 -10.43 -7.75 30.38
CA PRO A 348 -10.21 -6.36 29.99
C PRO A 348 -8.82 -6.11 29.36
N PRO A 349 -8.67 -5.12 28.46
CA PRO A 349 -7.37 -4.78 27.88
C PRO A 349 -6.45 -4.10 28.91
N ALA A 350 -5.19 -4.55 28.99
CA ALA A 350 -4.20 -4.05 29.94
C ALA A 350 -3.27 -3.00 29.30
N PHE A 351 -3.52 -1.72 29.57
CA PHE A 351 -2.65 -0.62 29.12
C PHE A 351 -1.49 -0.41 30.09
N SER A 352 -0.26 -0.68 29.64
CA SER A 352 0.97 -0.54 30.44
C SER A 352 1.85 0.61 29.94
N GLY A 353 2.81 1.04 30.79
CA GLY A 353 3.85 1.99 30.38
C GLY A 353 4.76 1.42 29.28
N GLU A 354 5.00 0.11 29.28
CA GLU A 354 5.73 -0.59 28.22
C GLU A 354 5.03 -0.47 26.87
N LEU A 355 3.69 -0.58 26.84
CA LEU A 355 2.91 -0.38 25.62
C LEU A 355 3.08 1.06 25.09
N LEU A 356 3.03 2.05 25.97
CA LEU A 356 3.22 3.45 25.57
C LEU A 356 4.60 3.66 24.95
N MET A 357 5.65 3.11 25.58
CA MET A 357 7.01 3.18 25.05
C MET A 357 7.15 2.46 23.71
N ALA A 358 6.57 1.27 23.57
CA ALA A 358 6.59 0.52 22.31
C ALA A 358 5.88 1.28 21.17
N VAL A 359 4.74 1.92 21.47
CA VAL A 359 4.01 2.79 20.53
C VAL A 359 4.87 3.98 20.13
N LEU A 360 5.49 4.67 21.09
CA LEU A 360 6.37 5.81 20.80
C LEU A 360 7.57 5.40 19.95
N GLU A 361 8.21 4.27 20.25
CA GLU A 361 9.31 3.72 19.47
C GLU A 361 8.89 3.45 18.01
N SER A 362 7.73 2.79 17.81
CA SER A 362 7.20 2.52 16.47
C SER A 362 6.83 3.79 15.70
N LEU A 363 6.29 4.80 16.39
CA LEU A 363 5.95 6.10 15.84
C LEU A 363 7.21 6.86 15.40
N LEU A 364 8.23 6.92 16.25
CA LEU A 364 9.50 7.59 15.96
C LEU A 364 10.21 6.92 14.79
N MET A 365 10.36 5.60 14.83
CA MET A 365 10.96 4.84 13.73
C MET A 365 10.24 5.11 12.41
N ALA A 366 8.91 5.04 12.38
CA ALA A 366 8.12 5.24 11.17
C ALA A 366 8.17 6.67 10.63
N LEU A 367 7.95 7.70 11.47
CA LEU A 367 8.00 9.09 11.01
C LEU A 367 9.41 9.50 10.62
N GLY A 368 10.42 9.12 11.40
CA GLY A 368 11.81 9.42 11.11
C GLY A 368 12.25 8.76 9.80
N ALA A 369 11.92 7.48 9.59
CA ALA A 369 12.26 6.77 8.37
C ALA A 369 11.49 7.32 7.15
N ALA A 370 10.23 7.71 7.32
CA ALA A 370 9.45 8.34 6.25
C ALA A 370 9.99 9.71 5.87
N ALA A 371 10.39 10.54 6.84
CA ALA A 371 10.96 11.87 6.59
C ALA A 371 12.35 11.78 5.95
N ALA A 372 13.25 10.96 6.52
CA ALA A 372 14.56 10.70 5.93
C ALA A 372 14.44 10.03 4.54
N GLY A 373 13.47 9.11 4.39
CA GLY A 373 13.16 8.45 3.13
C GLY A 373 12.59 9.39 2.08
N ALA A 374 11.76 10.35 2.47
CA ALA A 374 11.27 11.39 1.55
C ALA A 374 12.42 12.31 1.09
N ALA A 375 13.36 12.65 1.97
CA ALA A 375 14.54 13.44 1.59
C ALA A 375 15.44 12.69 0.60
N CYS A 376 15.84 11.45 0.90
CA CYS A 376 16.63 10.62 -0.01
C CYS A 376 15.86 10.29 -1.30
N GLY A 377 14.56 10.03 -1.17
CA GLY A 377 13.66 9.72 -2.27
C GLY A 377 13.52 10.88 -3.24
N LEU A 378 13.49 12.13 -2.75
CA LEU A 378 13.47 13.32 -3.60
C LEU A 378 14.73 13.41 -4.47
N VAL A 379 15.90 13.16 -3.88
CA VAL A 379 17.17 13.14 -4.63
C VAL A 379 17.14 12.07 -5.72
N LEU A 380 16.73 10.84 -5.38
CA LEU A 380 16.62 9.76 -6.36
C LEU A 380 15.54 10.03 -7.42
N ALA A 381 14.44 10.68 -7.06
CA ALA A 381 13.38 11.06 -7.97
C ALA A 381 13.87 12.05 -9.03
N LEU A 382 14.65 13.06 -8.64
CA LEU A 382 15.25 14.01 -9.56
C LEU A 382 16.22 13.35 -10.56
N LEU A 383 16.87 12.25 -10.16
CA LEU A 383 17.73 11.41 -11.01
C LEU A 383 16.97 10.36 -11.83
N THR A 384 15.70 10.11 -11.51
CA THR A 384 14.86 9.10 -12.17
C THR A 384 13.91 9.74 -13.18
N ALA A 385 13.34 10.90 -12.87
CA ALA A 385 12.35 11.58 -13.70
C ALA A 385 12.97 12.09 -15.01
N VAL A 386 12.41 11.70 -16.15
CA VAL A 386 13.00 11.96 -17.47
C VAL A 386 13.16 13.45 -17.79
N ASN A 387 12.32 14.31 -17.21
CA ASN A 387 12.34 15.75 -17.40
C ASN A 387 13.39 16.49 -16.54
N THR A 388 13.79 15.96 -15.39
CA THR A 388 14.79 16.60 -14.51
C THR A 388 16.17 15.95 -14.57
N THR A 389 16.23 14.69 -15.01
CA THR A 389 17.46 13.90 -14.95
C THR A 389 18.54 14.50 -15.86
N PRO A 390 19.80 14.61 -15.40
CA PRO A 390 20.90 15.07 -16.25
C PRO A 390 21.08 14.20 -17.49
N TRP A 391 21.13 12.87 -17.31
CA TRP A 391 21.45 11.86 -18.33
C TRP A 391 20.37 10.76 -18.43
N ARG A 392 19.77 10.54 -19.61
CA ARG A 392 18.76 9.49 -19.84
C ARG A 392 19.18 8.06 -19.43
N PRO A 393 20.41 7.57 -19.70
CA PRO A 393 20.79 6.23 -19.24
C PRO A 393 20.85 6.13 -17.71
N LEU A 394 21.21 7.20 -17.00
CA LEU A 394 21.20 7.23 -15.54
C LEU A 394 19.79 7.02 -15.00
N SER A 395 18.78 7.68 -15.57
CA SER A 395 17.36 7.48 -15.21
C SER A 395 16.96 6.02 -15.34
N ALA A 396 17.35 5.35 -16.44
CA ALA A 396 17.06 3.93 -16.64
C ALA A 396 17.73 3.04 -15.58
N VAL A 397 19.01 3.28 -15.28
CA VAL A 397 19.77 2.53 -14.26
C VAL A 397 19.15 2.71 -12.87
N VAL A 398 18.89 3.96 -12.45
CA VAL A 398 18.28 4.26 -11.15
C VAL A 398 16.87 3.66 -11.05
N ARG A 399 16.08 3.70 -12.14
CA ARG A 399 14.74 3.09 -12.18
C ARG A 399 14.81 1.57 -11.99
N VAL A 400 15.77 0.88 -12.61
CA VAL A 400 15.98 -0.56 -12.41
C VAL A 400 16.37 -0.85 -10.96
N LEU A 401 17.33 -0.09 -10.40
CA LEU A 401 17.74 -0.25 -9.01
C LEU A 401 16.56 -0.08 -8.04
N LEU A 402 15.73 0.96 -8.24
CA LEU A 402 14.53 1.21 -7.44
C LEU A 402 13.53 0.05 -7.53
N VAL A 403 13.35 -0.54 -8.71
CA VAL A 403 12.48 -1.73 -8.87
C VAL A 403 13.04 -2.92 -8.10
N VAL A 404 14.37 -3.14 -8.14
CA VAL A 404 15.02 -4.23 -7.39
C VAL A 404 14.86 -4.05 -5.88
N VAL A 405 15.18 -2.86 -5.36
CA VAL A 405 15.04 -2.55 -3.92
C VAL A 405 13.60 -2.72 -3.46
N ARG A 406 12.64 -2.24 -4.26
CA ARG A 406 11.21 -2.44 -3.98
C ARG A 406 10.75 -3.88 -4.15
N GLY A 407 11.47 -4.71 -4.89
CA GLY A 407 11.13 -6.12 -5.07
C GLY A 407 11.35 -6.93 -3.79
N ILE A 408 12.22 -6.47 -2.90
CA ILE A 408 12.51 -7.12 -1.63
C ILE A 408 11.44 -6.71 -0.60
N PRO A 409 10.76 -7.67 0.06
CA PRO A 409 9.80 -7.33 1.11
C PRO A 409 10.47 -6.69 2.34
N ASP A 410 9.80 -5.71 2.95
CA ASP A 410 10.30 -4.92 4.09
C ASP A 410 10.75 -5.80 5.28
N LEU A 411 10.02 -6.89 5.57
CA LEU A 411 10.41 -7.83 6.62
C LEU A 411 11.75 -8.52 6.33
N VAL A 412 12.08 -8.78 5.05
CA VAL A 412 13.38 -9.39 4.70
C VAL A 412 14.51 -8.43 5.05
N TYR A 413 14.35 -7.13 4.79
CA TYR A 413 15.32 -6.13 5.22
C TYR A 413 15.46 -6.12 6.74
N ALA A 414 14.36 -6.18 7.49
CA ALA A 414 14.45 -6.20 8.94
C ALA A 414 15.09 -7.45 9.50
N LEU A 415 14.75 -8.62 8.97
CA LEU A 415 15.40 -9.88 9.37
C LEU A 415 16.90 -9.83 9.08
N LEU A 416 17.32 -9.27 7.95
CA LEU A 416 18.73 -9.10 7.61
C LEU A 416 19.42 -8.14 8.57
N PHE A 417 18.83 -6.97 8.83
CA PHE A 417 19.41 -5.99 9.74
C PHE A 417 19.39 -6.44 11.18
N VAL A 418 18.37 -7.15 11.64
CA VAL A 418 18.33 -7.74 12.97
C VAL A 418 19.38 -8.84 13.11
N ALA A 419 19.58 -9.66 12.07
CA ALA A 419 20.64 -10.66 12.06
C ALA A 419 22.05 -10.06 12.03
N ALA A 420 22.24 -8.88 11.40
CA ALA A 420 23.53 -8.20 11.32
C ALA A 420 23.84 -7.33 12.54
N LEU A 421 22.86 -6.54 12.99
CA LEU A 421 23.01 -5.43 13.95
C LEU A 421 22.47 -5.78 15.34
N GLY A 422 21.73 -6.89 15.46
CA GLY A 422 21.01 -7.27 16.67
C GLY A 422 19.57 -6.75 16.71
N LEU A 423 18.85 -7.16 17.75
CA LEU A 423 17.48 -6.72 18.03
C LEU A 423 17.43 -5.24 18.38
N GLY A 424 16.37 -4.55 17.95
CA GLY A 424 16.08 -3.18 18.39
C GLY A 424 15.68 -2.20 17.28
N PRO A 425 15.36 -0.95 17.66
CA PRO A 425 14.77 0.04 16.78
C PRO A 425 15.69 0.50 15.65
N PHE A 426 17.02 0.40 15.84
CA PHE A 426 18.00 0.79 14.84
C PHE A 426 17.90 -0.05 13.55
N ALA A 427 17.81 -1.38 13.69
CA ALA A 427 17.64 -2.28 12.57
C ALA A 427 16.31 -2.04 11.84
N GLY A 428 15.24 -1.81 12.60
CA GLY A 428 13.94 -1.49 12.03
C GLY A 428 13.90 -0.15 11.30
N PHE A 429 14.54 0.88 11.86
CA PHE A 429 14.65 2.17 11.23
C PHE A 429 15.34 2.05 9.86
N LEU A 430 16.45 1.30 9.76
CA LEU A 430 17.16 1.12 8.47
C LEU A 430 16.31 0.39 7.43
N ALA A 431 15.61 -0.68 7.83
CA ALA A 431 14.70 -1.40 6.93
C ALA A 431 13.55 -0.50 6.44
N LEU A 432 12.89 0.26 7.33
CA LEU A 432 11.88 1.24 6.94
C LEU A 432 12.46 2.34 6.06
N TRP A 433 13.65 2.84 6.38
CA TRP A 433 14.25 3.97 5.65
C TRP A 433 14.54 3.60 4.19
N ILE A 434 15.05 2.39 3.94
CA ILE A 434 15.27 1.87 2.58
C ILE A 434 13.95 1.76 1.81
N SER A 435 12.93 1.15 2.42
CA SER A 435 11.60 0.99 1.79
C SER A 435 10.94 2.34 1.50
N CYS A 436 10.90 3.24 2.50
CA CYS A 436 10.38 4.60 2.37
C CYS A 436 11.11 5.39 1.27
N THR A 437 12.45 5.27 1.20
CA THR A 437 13.25 5.93 0.15
C THR A 437 12.85 5.45 -1.24
N ALA A 438 12.72 4.13 -1.44
CA ALA A 438 12.41 3.58 -2.75
C ALA A 438 10.96 3.84 -3.17
N LEU A 439 10.04 3.88 -2.21
CA LEU A 439 8.64 4.23 -2.44
C LEU A 439 8.49 5.73 -2.78
N ALA A 440 9.08 6.60 -1.97
CA ALA A 440 9.08 8.04 -2.18
C ALA A 440 9.72 8.41 -3.52
N ALA A 441 10.87 7.81 -3.86
CA ALA A 441 11.55 8.04 -5.13
C ALA A 441 10.64 7.76 -6.34
N LYS A 442 9.90 6.63 -6.32
CA LYS A 442 8.97 6.30 -7.41
C LYS A 442 7.82 7.31 -7.50
N PHE A 443 7.14 7.59 -6.39
CA PHE A 443 5.98 8.50 -6.41
C PHE A 443 6.37 9.92 -6.79
N PHE A 444 7.48 10.41 -6.27
CA PHE A 444 8.00 11.72 -6.63
C PHE A 444 8.45 11.76 -8.10
N ALA A 445 9.11 10.73 -8.61
CA ALA A 445 9.50 10.67 -10.02
C ALA A 445 8.26 10.65 -10.95
N ASP A 446 7.27 9.80 -10.64
CA ASP A 446 6.03 9.71 -11.40
C ASP A 446 5.25 11.04 -11.36
N SER A 447 5.27 11.75 -10.23
CA SER A 447 4.66 13.09 -10.12
C SER A 447 5.45 14.17 -10.88
N LEU A 448 6.78 14.14 -10.83
CA LEU A 448 7.64 15.06 -11.60
C LEU A 448 7.40 14.90 -13.10
N GLU A 449 7.31 13.67 -13.60
CA GLU A 449 7.09 13.35 -15.02
C GLU A 449 5.71 13.80 -15.54
N GLN A 450 4.75 14.08 -14.65
CA GLN A 450 3.39 14.52 -15.01
C GLN A 450 3.21 16.05 -15.00
N LEU A 451 4.24 16.80 -14.59
CA LEU A 451 4.15 18.27 -14.52
C LEU A 451 4.12 18.90 -15.91
N ASP A 452 3.46 20.05 -16.02
CA ASP A 452 3.43 20.85 -17.25
C ASP A 452 4.84 21.40 -17.55
N PRO A 453 5.42 21.09 -18.73
CA PRO A 453 6.73 21.59 -19.11
C PRO A 453 6.75 23.10 -19.40
N LEU A 454 5.60 23.73 -19.70
CA LEU A 454 5.54 25.11 -20.20
C LEU A 454 6.23 26.14 -19.30
N PRO A 455 6.04 26.16 -17.96
CA PRO A 455 6.70 27.15 -17.11
C PRO A 455 8.23 26.96 -17.06
N HIS A 456 8.70 25.72 -17.14
CA HIS A 456 10.13 25.42 -17.18
C HIS A 456 10.75 25.90 -18.50
N GLU A 457 10.12 25.55 -19.62
CA GLU A 457 10.58 25.93 -20.96
C GLU A 457 10.59 27.45 -21.14
N ALA A 458 9.54 28.15 -20.71
CA ALA A 458 9.44 29.61 -20.77
C ALA A 458 10.57 30.31 -20.00
N LEU A 459 10.88 29.84 -18.78
CA LEU A 459 11.98 30.38 -17.99
C LEU A 459 13.35 30.14 -18.64
N THR A 460 13.57 28.93 -19.18
CA THR A 460 14.83 28.64 -19.89
C THR A 460 14.98 29.45 -21.18
N ALA A 461 13.89 29.69 -21.92
CA ALA A 461 13.87 30.53 -23.11
C ALA A 461 14.14 32.01 -22.77
N ALA A 462 13.71 32.48 -21.60
CA ALA A 462 14.02 33.79 -21.06
C ALA A 462 15.45 33.92 -20.51
N GLY A 463 16.29 32.88 -20.63
CA GLY A 463 17.68 32.88 -20.19
C GLY A 463 17.91 32.45 -18.73
N ALA A 464 16.89 31.93 -18.04
CA ALA A 464 17.05 31.43 -16.67
C ALA A 464 17.96 30.19 -16.62
N ARG A 465 18.83 30.12 -15.61
CA ARG A 465 19.67 28.94 -15.36
C ARG A 465 18.82 27.74 -14.95
N ARG A 466 19.32 26.51 -15.14
CA ARG A 466 18.60 25.26 -14.80
C ARG A 466 18.02 25.25 -13.38
N TRP A 467 18.77 25.73 -12.38
CA TRP A 467 18.28 25.79 -11.00
C TRP A 467 17.17 26.84 -10.81
N GLN A 468 17.24 27.97 -11.53
CA GLN A 468 16.22 29.03 -11.48
C GLN A 468 14.93 28.54 -12.12
N ALA A 469 15.03 27.91 -13.29
CA ALA A 469 13.92 27.31 -14.00
C ALA A 469 13.29 26.15 -13.20
N PHE A 470 14.10 25.37 -12.45
CA PHE A 470 13.58 24.37 -11.53
C PHE A 470 12.84 25.00 -10.34
N ALA A 471 13.49 25.93 -9.64
CA ALA A 471 12.96 26.53 -8.41
C ALA A 471 11.70 27.38 -8.65
N ALA A 472 11.61 28.08 -9.77
CA ALA A 472 10.47 28.93 -10.10
C ALA A 472 9.42 28.26 -11.01
N GLY A 473 9.84 27.30 -11.85
CA GLY A 473 8.94 26.62 -12.79
C GLY A 473 8.40 25.29 -12.29
N ILE A 474 9.29 24.40 -11.83
CA ILE A 474 8.94 23.00 -11.49
C ILE A 474 8.52 22.87 -10.02
N TRP A 475 9.31 23.41 -9.10
CA TRP A 475 9.13 23.23 -7.67
C TRP A 475 7.75 23.66 -7.15
N PRO A 476 7.19 24.84 -7.52
CA PRO A 476 5.89 25.28 -7.02
C PRO A 476 4.75 24.35 -7.45
N GLN A 477 4.84 23.77 -8.65
CA GLN A 477 3.88 22.79 -9.15
C GLN A 477 4.04 21.42 -8.47
N PHE A 478 5.27 21.08 -8.07
CA PHE A 478 5.60 19.79 -7.46
C PHE A 478 5.25 19.71 -5.96
N VAL A 479 5.35 20.82 -5.21
CA VAL A 479 5.15 20.86 -3.74
C VAL A 479 3.85 20.21 -3.25
N PRO A 480 2.68 20.43 -3.88
CA PRO A 480 1.44 19.75 -3.49
C PRO A 480 1.55 18.22 -3.57
N SER A 481 2.09 17.71 -4.67
CA SER A 481 2.30 16.28 -4.89
C SER A 481 3.38 15.71 -3.97
N PHE A 482 4.47 16.45 -3.74
CA PHE A 482 5.52 16.09 -2.78
C PHE A 482 4.94 15.90 -1.38
N THR A 483 4.14 16.87 -0.91
CA THR A 483 3.55 16.83 0.43
C THR A 483 2.51 15.72 0.56
N GLY A 484 1.64 15.57 -0.45
CA GLY A 484 0.62 14.52 -0.47
C GLY A 484 1.22 13.11 -0.49
N ASN A 485 2.21 12.87 -1.35
CA ASN A 485 2.88 11.58 -1.45
C ASN A 485 3.78 11.32 -0.22
N GLY A 486 4.43 12.35 0.34
CA GLY A 486 5.22 12.22 1.58
C GLY A 486 4.36 11.81 2.78
N LEU A 487 3.19 12.43 2.95
CA LEU A 487 2.23 12.04 3.99
C LEU A 487 1.69 10.62 3.78
N PHE A 488 1.52 10.20 2.53
CA PHE A 488 1.13 8.82 2.22
C PHE A 488 2.23 7.81 2.59
N VAL A 489 3.49 8.12 2.28
CA VAL A 489 4.65 7.29 2.69
C VAL A 489 4.73 7.19 4.21
N ALA A 490 4.46 8.28 4.94
CA ALA A 490 4.43 8.27 6.40
C ALA A 490 3.31 7.38 6.96
N ASP A 491 2.09 7.43 6.41
CA ASP A 491 1.00 6.51 6.82
C ASP A 491 1.36 5.04 6.56
N LEU A 492 2.05 4.75 5.46
CA LEU A 492 2.49 3.39 5.17
C LEU A 492 3.58 2.93 6.14
N ALA A 493 4.60 3.74 6.38
CA ALA A 493 5.71 3.45 7.29
C ALA A 493 5.22 3.08 8.70
N MET A 494 4.14 3.71 9.14
CA MET A 494 3.50 3.44 10.44
C MET A 494 2.88 2.06 10.55
N ARG A 495 2.33 1.54 9.46
CA ARG A 495 1.74 0.20 9.42
C ARG A 495 2.84 -0.84 9.32
N GLU A 496 3.87 -0.55 8.53
CA GLU A 496 5.03 -1.41 8.35
C GLU A 496 5.92 -1.49 9.59
N SER A 497 5.98 -0.46 10.44
CA SER A 497 6.77 -0.51 11.68
C SER A 497 6.30 -1.59 12.65
N VAL A 498 4.98 -1.83 12.73
CA VAL A 498 4.41 -2.93 13.51
C VAL A 498 4.78 -4.28 12.92
N VAL A 499 4.75 -4.41 11.59
CA VAL A 499 5.18 -5.63 10.88
C VAL A 499 6.65 -5.92 11.18
N LEU A 500 7.48 -4.90 11.18
CA LEU A 500 8.90 -4.99 11.42
C LEU A 500 9.26 -5.40 12.84
N GLY A 501 8.51 -4.93 13.83
CA GLY A 501 8.75 -5.29 15.23
C GLY A 501 8.69 -6.80 15.46
N ILE A 502 7.88 -7.53 14.69
CA ILE A 502 7.77 -9.00 14.73
C ILE A 502 9.04 -9.68 14.19
N ALA A 503 9.84 -9.01 13.35
CA ALA A 503 11.16 -9.52 12.99
C ALA A 503 12.23 -9.23 14.06
N GLY A 504 11.85 -8.67 15.22
CA GLY A 504 12.80 -8.27 16.27
C GLY A 504 13.30 -6.84 16.14
N ALA A 505 12.64 -6.03 15.31
CA ALA A 505 13.02 -4.64 15.06
C ALA A 505 12.54 -3.65 16.14
N GLY A 506 12.02 -4.14 17.28
CA GLY A 506 11.54 -3.33 18.39
C GLY A 506 10.09 -2.85 18.27
N GLY A 507 9.69 -1.96 19.18
CA GLY A 507 8.37 -1.32 19.17
C GLY A 507 7.17 -2.27 19.38
N VAL A 508 6.01 -1.86 18.88
CA VAL A 508 4.72 -2.52 19.14
C VAL A 508 4.66 -3.94 18.58
N GLY A 509 5.29 -4.17 17.42
CA GLY A 509 5.32 -5.49 16.80
C GLY A 509 6.03 -6.54 17.67
N TYR A 510 7.14 -6.15 18.28
CA TYR A 510 7.90 -7.01 19.18
C TYR A 510 7.07 -7.37 20.41
N LEU A 511 6.48 -6.36 21.06
CA LEU A 511 5.60 -6.55 22.22
C LEU A 511 4.36 -7.40 21.87
N MET A 512 3.86 -7.29 20.65
CA MET A 512 2.75 -8.12 20.16
C MET A 512 3.15 -9.58 20.06
N GLN A 513 4.32 -9.87 19.48
CA GLN A 513 4.81 -11.23 19.37
C GLN A 513 5.08 -11.84 20.75
N GLU A 514 5.69 -11.09 21.65
CA GLU A 514 5.96 -11.53 23.02
C GLU A 514 4.67 -11.80 23.81
N SER A 515 3.69 -10.89 23.75
CA SER A 515 2.42 -11.04 24.47
C SER A 515 1.62 -12.25 23.97
N ILE A 516 1.63 -12.52 22.66
CA ILE A 516 0.96 -13.71 22.12
C ILE A 516 1.75 -14.99 22.46
N ALA A 517 3.08 -14.96 22.38
CA ALA A 517 3.92 -16.10 22.76
C ALA A 517 3.77 -16.47 24.24
N THR A 518 3.55 -15.48 25.11
CA THR A 518 3.34 -15.65 26.56
C THR A 518 1.87 -15.80 26.96
N LEU A 519 0.95 -15.88 25.99
CA LEU A 519 -0.51 -16.01 26.20
C LEU A 519 -1.14 -14.85 27.00
N ARG A 520 -0.49 -13.68 27.02
CA ARG A 520 -1.00 -12.44 27.62
C ARG A 520 -1.93 -11.70 26.66
N TYR A 521 -3.13 -12.25 26.50
CA TYR A 521 -4.14 -11.73 25.57
C TYR A 521 -4.69 -10.35 25.95
N ASP A 522 -4.67 -10.02 27.24
CA ASP A 522 -5.01 -8.70 27.79
C ASP A 522 -4.11 -7.60 27.22
N THR A 523 -2.82 -7.89 27.14
CA THR A 523 -1.78 -7.01 26.59
C THR A 523 -1.89 -6.98 25.06
N THR A 524 -2.17 -8.12 24.44
CA THR A 524 -2.43 -8.21 22.98
C THR A 524 -3.62 -7.33 22.58
N ALA A 525 -4.69 -7.33 23.36
CA ALA A 525 -5.86 -6.49 23.12
C ALA A 525 -5.52 -4.99 23.21
N ALA A 526 -4.79 -4.59 24.24
CA ALA A 526 -4.34 -3.22 24.41
C ALA A 526 -3.45 -2.75 23.25
N ILE A 527 -2.55 -3.63 22.76
CA ILE A 527 -1.72 -3.38 21.57
C ILE A 527 -2.58 -3.17 20.32
N VAL A 528 -3.54 -4.06 20.04
CA VAL A 528 -4.42 -3.95 18.86
C VAL A 528 -5.24 -2.66 18.91
N ILE A 529 -5.75 -2.28 20.09
CA ILE A 529 -6.46 -1.01 20.30
C ILE A 529 -5.52 0.17 20.07
N ALA A 530 -4.32 0.16 20.63
CA ALA A 530 -3.35 1.23 20.48
C ALA A 530 -2.95 1.44 19.01
N ILE A 531 -2.67 0.37 18.27
CA ILE A 531 -2.40 0.42 16.83
C ILE A 531 -3.60 1.05 16.09
N ALA A 532 -4.83 0.60 16.39
CA ALA A 532 -6.01 1.10 15.72
C ALA A 532 -6.23 2.60 15.98
N VAL A 533 -6.03 3.06 17.21
CA VAL A 533 -6.13 4.47 17.61
C VAL A 533 -5.05 5.30 16.91
N VAL A 534 -3.80 4.85 16.92
CA VAL A 534 -2.66 5.54 16.28
C VAL A 534 -2.89 5.67 14.78
N VAL A 535 -3.22 4.56 14.10
CA VAL A 535 -3.49 4.54 12.66
C VAL A 535 -4.66 5.47 12.32
N TYR A 536 -5.74 5.45 13.11
CA TYR A 536 -6.88 6.33 12.89
C TYR A 536 -6.54 7.81 13.10
N ALA A 537 -5.76 8.13 14.13
CA ALA A 537 -5.31 9.48 14.43
C ALA A 537 -4.46 10.03 13.28
N ILE A 538 -3.50 9.24 12.79
CA ILE A 538 -2.61 9.62 11.68
C ILE A 538 -3.38 9.79 10.38
N GLU A 539 -4.27 8.86 10.03
CA GLU A 539 -5.10 8.98 8.83
C GLU A 539 -5.98 10.25 8.89
N THR A 540 -6.44 10.61 10.08
CA THR A 540 -7.22 11.83 10.31
C THR A 540 -6.37 13.08 10.15
N LEU A 541 -5.18 13.11 10.75
CA LEU A 541 -4.22 14.21 10.58
C LEU A 541 -3.83 14.40 9.11
N ALA A 542 -3.52 13.33 8.39
CA ALA A 542 -3.17 13.37 6.97
C ALA A 542 -4.33 13.84 6.09
N ARG A 543 -5.58 13.50 6.45
CA ARG A 543 -6.78 14.03 5.75
C ARG A 543 -6.97 15.52 5.99
N ILE A 544 -6.76 15.99 7.22
CA ILE A 544 -6.85 17.41 7.57
C ILE A 544 -5.76 18.19 6.82
N ALA A 545 -4.51 17.72 6.88
CA ALA A 545 -3.40 18.35 6.17
C ALA A 545 -3.67 18.47 4.66
N ARG A 546 -4.16 17.40 4.02
CA ARG A 546 -4.52 17.41 2.60
C ARG A 546 -5.60 18.44 2.26
N ARG A 547 -6.63 18.61 3.08
CA ARG A 547 -7.72 19.59 2.82
C ARG A 547 -7.27 21.04 2.89
N HIS A 548 -6.21 21.34 3.65
CA HIS A 548 -5.71 22.72 3.79
C HIS A 548 -4.60 23.04 2.78
N LEU A 549 -3.90 22.03 2.28
CA LEU A 549 -2.75 22.17 1.38
C LEU A 549 -3.09 21.98 -0.10
N LEU A 550 -4.05 21.09 -0.41
CA LEU A 550 -4.59 20.82 -1.75
C LEU A 550 -5.95 21.50 -1.87
#